data_AF-A0A812LR63-F1
#
_entry.id   AF-A0A812LR63-F1
#
_cell.length_a   1.000
_cell.length_b   1.000
_cell.length_c   1.000
_cell.angle_alpha   90.00
_cell.angle_beta   90.00
_cell.angle_gamma   90.00
#
_symmetry.space_group_name_H-M   'P 1'
#
loop_
_entity.id
_entity.type
_entity.pdbx_description
1 polymer ?
#
loop_
_entity_poly.entity_id
_entity_poly.type
_entity_poly.pdbx_seq_one_letter_code
_entity_poly.pdbx_strand_id
1 'polypeptide(L)'
;AADGSDESGHEPAGRSVAPLPGHLDHHCTDVWWIFVLIAALAVLYVPSLQAIQNGDMSKFMRGFDYQGRMCGRDLCDNGEVCGRFVYFCSRVGEEGIDTLHPICVDSCPTSNLTSHVCYDEQTLSTVSVPDWPTEEFNMKCLQKSHAARETQEHERKRLAGDMTRFKDAAGTPGLLLDCIASLTKARVHLVIVIFVANALAWF
;
A
#
# COMPACT_ATOMS: atom_id res chain seq x y z
N ALA A 1 -50.33 62.68 -1.09
CA ALA A 1 -50.40 61.27 -0.65
C ALA A 1 -49.65 60.44 -1.67
N ALA A 2 -48.42 60.06 -1.35
CA ALA A 2 -47.62 59.10 -2.09
C ALA A 2 -47.02 58.19 -1.01
N ASP A 3 -47.48 56.94 -1.03
CA ASP A 3 -47.20 55.92 -0.02
C ASP A 3 -45.91 55.21 -0.42
N GLY A 4 -44.90 55.31 0.43
CA GLY A 4 -43.57 54.71 0.23
C GLY A 4 -43.51 53.36 0.91
N SER A 5 -43.60 52.29 0.14
CA SER A 5 -43.41 50.93 0.62
C SER A 5 -41.92 50.61 0.72
N ASP A 6 -41.43 50.65 1.95
CA ASP A 6 -40.09 50.28 2.42
C ASP A 6 -39.95 48.74 2.36
N GLU A 7 -39.09 48.25 1.47
CA GLU A 7 -38.83 46.83 1.26
C GLU A 7 -37.78 46.38 2.27
N SER A 8 -38.23 46.00 3.47
CA SER A 8 -37.39 45.48 4.54
C SER A 8 -36.82 44.10 4.15
N GLY A 9 -35.61 44.11 3.60
CA GLY A 9 -34.83 42.91 3.30
C GLY A 9 -34.54 42.11 4.57
N HIS A 10 -35.22 40.98 4.71
CA HIS A 10 -34.99 40.02 5.79
C HIS A 10 -33.73 39.22 5.45
N GLU A 11 -32.57 39.68 5.92
CA GLU A 11 -31.32 38.91 5.90
C GLU A 11 -31.52 37.71 6.83
N PRO A 12 -31.52 36.46 6.33
CA PRO A 12 -31.66 35.30 7.21
C PRO A 12 -30.47 35.31 8.16
N ALA A 13 -30.76 35.36 9.46
CA ALA A 13 -29.78 35.32 10.54
C ALA A 13 -29.01 33.99 10.52
N GLY A 14 -28.07 33.87 9.59
CA GLY A 14 -27.08 32.81 9.54
C GLY A 14 -26.24 32.94 10.80
N ARG A 15 -26.37 31.98 11.70
CA ARG A 15 -25.51 31.86 12.89
C ARG A 15 -24.06 31.92 12.43
N SER A 16 -23.42 33.07 12.65
CA SER A 16 -21.98 33.20 12.60
C SER A 16 -21.42 32.32 13.71
N VAL A 17 -21.03 31.09 13.36
CA VAL A 17 -20.31 30.21 14.26
C VAL A 17 -18.94 30.83 14.43
N ALA A 18 -18.57 31.17 15.67
CA ALA A 18 -17.24 31.69 15.96
C ALA A 18 -16.19 30.74 15.38
N PRO A 19 -15.16 31.25 14.68
CA PRO A 19 -14.13 30.40 14.09
C PRO A 19 -13.47 29.57 15.19
N LEU A 20 -13.28 28.27 14.94
CA LEU A 20 -12.61 27.39 15.89
C LEU A 20 -11.17 27.92 16.13
N PRO A 21 -10.68 27.92 17.38
CA PRO A 21 -9.31 28.32 17.66
C PRO A 21 -8.33 27.43 16.89
N GLY A 22 -7.49 28.05 16.06
CA GLY A 22 -6.57 27.37 15.14
C GLY A 22 -7.02 27.35 13.67
N HIS A 23 -8.17 27.93 13.35
CA HIS A 23 -8.56 28.17 11.96
C HIS A 23 -7.68 29.27 11.35
N LEU A 24 -6.62 28.88 10.66
CA LEU A 24 -5.90 29.77 9.74
C LEU A 24 -6.73 29.89 8.47
N ASP A 25 -6.99 31.12 8.03
CA ASP A 25 -7.53 31.37 6.70
C ASP A 25 -6.57 30.81 5.66
N HIS A 26 -6.94 29.67 5.07
CA HIS A 26 -6.18 29.08 3.99
C HIS A 26 -6.53 29.84 2.71
N HIS A 27 -5.62 30.69 2.25
CA HIS A 27 -5.69 31.19 0.88
C HIS A 27 -5.78 29.99 -0.06
N CYS A 28 -6.84 29.94 -0.87
CA CYS A 28 -7.03 28.92 -1.90
C CYS A 28 -5.70 28.71 -2.63
N THR A 29 -5.32 27.44 -2.79
CA THR A 29 -4.16 27.01 -3.54
C THR A 29 -4.06 27.86 -4.82
N ASP A 30 -2.95 28.58 -4.99
CA ASP A 30 -2.75 29.51 -6.11
C ASP A 30 -3.17 28.83 -7.42
N VAL A 31 -3.91 29.54 -8.27
CA VAL A 31 -4.35 29.06 -9.59
C VAL A 31 -3.15 28.51 -10.39
N TRP A 32 -1.97 29.08 -10.18
CA TRP A 32 -0.72 28.56 -10.75
C TRP A 32 -0.38 27.12 -10.33
N TRP A 33 -0.58 26.76 -9.06
CA TRP A 33 -0.32 25.41 -8.56
C TRP A 33 -1.25 24.35 -9.16
N ILE A 34 -2.47 24.74 -9.53
CA ILE A 34 -3.41 23.86 -10.22
C ILE A 34 -2.85 23.48 -11.60
N PHE A 35 -2.27 24.44 -12.34
CA PHE A 35 -1.65 24.14 -13.63
C PHE A 35 -0.44 23.21 -13.51
N VAL A 36 0.39 23.40 -12.48
CA VAL A 36 1.52 22.50 -12.20
C VAL A 36 1.04 21.08 -11.90
N LEU A 37 -0.02 20.95 -11.10
CA LEU A 37 -0.62 19.64 -10.80
C LEU A 37 -1.18 18.96 -12.05
N ILE A 38 -1.91 19.70 -12.90
CA ILE A 38 -2.45 19.19 -14.16
C ILE A 38 -1.31 18.73 -15.08
N ALA A 39 -0.23 19.51 -15.20
CA ALA A 39 0.93 19.13 -15.99
C ALA A 39 1.58 17.83 -15.48
N ALA A 40 1.76 17.69 -14.15
CA ALA A 40 2.27 16.47 -13.55
C ALA A 40 1.36 15.26 -13.80
N LEU A 41 0.04 15.43 -13.68
CA LEU A 41 -0.92 14.37 -13.99
C LEU A 41 -0.89 13.98 -15.47
N ALA A 42 -0.74 14.94 -16.39
CA ALA A 42 -0.63 14.68 -17.82
C ALA A 42 0.62 13.84 -18.16
N VAL A 43 1.76 14.15 -17.54
CA VAL A 43 3.01 13.38 -17.69
C VAL A 43 2.85 11.94 -17.19
N LEU A 44 2.10 11.70 -16.11
CA LEU A 44 1.81 10.35 -15.60
C LEU A 44 0.74 9.62 -16.43
N TYR A 45 -0.21 10.34 -17.01
CA TYR A 45 -1.34 9.76 -17.74
C TYR A 45 -0.91 9.09 -19.05
N VAL A 46 -0.02 9.71 -19.82
CA VAL A 46 0.46 9.18 -21.11
C VAL A 46 1.09 7.77 -20.98
N PRO A 47 2.11 7.53 -20.12
CA PRO A 47 2.68 6.19 -19.96
C PRO A 47 1.70 5.21 -19.33
N SER A 48 0.78 5.68 -18.47
CA SER A 48 -0.28 4.83 -17.90
C SER A 48 -1.21 4.29 -18.99
N LEU A 49 -1.66 5.14 -19.93
CA LEU A 49 -2.46 4.71 -21.06
C LEU A 49 -1.70 3.70 -21.94
N GLN A 50 -0.44 3.99 -22.24
CA GLN A 50 0.37 3.09 -23.07
C GLN A 50 0.61 1.74 -22.38
N ALA A 51 0.78 1.75 -21.05
CA ALA A 51 0.87 0.54 -20.23
C ALA A 51 -0.46 -0.22 -20.20
N ILE A 52 -1.61 0.44 -20.16
CA ILE A 52 -2.93 -0.23 -20.19
C ILE A 52 -3.21 -0.85 -21.57
N GLN A 53 -2.85 -0.16 -22.65
CA GLN A 53 -3.15 -0.61 -24.02
C GLN A 53 -2.20 -1.70 -24.51
N ASN A 54 -0.90 -1.56 -24.24
CA ASN A 54 0.13 -2.45 -24.77
C ASN A 54 0.80 -3.30 -23.67
N GLY A 55 0.67 -2.89 -22.42
CA GLY A 55 1.29 -3.57 -21.30
C GLY A 55 0.43 -4.72 -20.80
N ASP A 56 1.11 -5.70 -20.27
CA ASP A 56 0.46 -6.86 -19.71
C ASP A 56 0.29 -6.70 -18.20
N MET A 57 -0.90 -6.24 -17.80
CA MET A 57 -1.22 -6.00 -16.39
C MET A 57 -1.17 -7.26 -15.53
N SER A 58 -1.20 -8.46 -16.13
CA SER A 58 -1.05 -9.70 -15.38
C SER A 58 0.33 -9.82 -14.71
N LYS A 59 1.34 -9.09 -15.21
CA LYS A 59 2.69 -9.04 -14.62
C LYS A 59 2.73 -8.41 -13.23
N PHE A 60 1.84 -7.47 -12.92
CA PHE A 60 1.81 -6.80 -11.61
C PHE A 60 1.10 -7.63 -10.53
N MET A 61 0.18 -8.51 -10.94
CA MET A 61 -0.58 -9.32 -10.00
C MET A 61 0.16 -10.61 -9.66
N ARG A 62 0.99 -11.13 -10.57
CA ARG A 62 1.75 -12.38 -10.43
C ARG A 62 3.08 -12.14 -9.72
N GLY A 63 3.54 -13.16 -8.99
CA GLY A 63 4.89 -13.14 -8.46
C GLY A 63 5.90 -13.75 -9.42
N PHE A 64 7.15 -13.58 -9.05
CA PHE A 64 8.31 -14.08 -9.77
C PHE A 64 9.05 -15.06 -8.87
N ASP A 65 9.72 -16.04 -9.48
CA ASP A 65 10.71 -16.85 -8.77
C ASP A 65 12.05 -16.10 -8.64
N TYR A 66 12.99 -16.72 -7.93
CA TYR A 66 14.36 -16.21 -7.74
C TYR A 66 15.17 -16.09 -9.05
N GLN A 67 14.73 -16.70 -10.15
CA GLN A 67 15.34 -16.58 -11.47
C GLN A 67 14.70 -15.48 -12.33
N GLY A 68 13.68 -14.79 -11.81
CA GLY A 68 12.95 -13.74 -12.52
C GLY A 68 11.91 -14.27 -13.52
N ARG A 69 11.54 -15.57 -13.44
CA ARG A 69 10.47 -16.17 -14.23
C ARG A 69 9.12 -15.92 -13.55
N MET A 70 8.08 -15.72 -14.36
CA MET A 70 6.73 -15.46 -13.89
C MET A 70 5.95 -16.75 -13.61
N CYS A 71 5.49 -16.90 -12.38
CA CYS A 71 4.67 -18.02 -11.96
C CYS A 71 3.35 -18.07 -12.76
N GLY A 72 2.98 -19.25 -13.28
CA GLY A 72 1.78 -19.49 -14.09
C GLY A 72 1.82 -18.93 -15.52
N ARG A 73 2.99 -18.59 -16.05
CA ARG A 73 3.14 -18.13 -17.44
C ARG A 73 4.40 -18.61 -18.14
N ASP A 74 5.54 -18.38 -17.51
CA ASP A 74 6.82 -18.64 -18.14
C ASP A 74 7.13 -20.14 -18.08
N LEU A 75 7.98 -20.60 -19.00
CA LEU A 75 8.42 -21.98 -19.03
C LEU A 75 9.57 -22.16 -18.03
N CYS A 76 9.47 -23.19 -17.21
CA CYS A 76 10.50 -23.63 -16.29
C CYS A 76 11.53 -24.52 -17.02
N ASP A 77 12.61 -24.91 -16.33
CA ASP A 77 13.73 -25.66 -16.93
C ASP A 77 13.32 -27.03 -17.48
N ASN A 78 12.19 -27.56 -17.02
CA ASN A 78 11.56 -28.79 -17.52
C ASN A 78 10.74 -28.60 -18.81
N GLY A 79 10.62 -27.37 -19.32
CA GLY A 79 9.79 -27.05 -20.49
C GLY A 79 8.29 -26.99 -20.21
N GLU A 80 7.87 -27.08 -18.96
CA GLU A 80 6.47 -26.91 -18.53
C GLU A 80 6.25 -25.49 -18.00
N VAL A 81 5.00 -25.04 -17.95
CA VAL A 81 4.67 -23.73 -17.36
C VAL A 81 4.98 -23.78 -15.86
N CYS A 82 5.76 -22.81 -15.37
CA CYS A 82 6.08 -22.71 -13.96
C CYS A 82 4.79 -22.64 -13.11
N GLY A 83 4.84 -23.23 -11.91
CA GLY A 83 3.69 -23.36 -11.03
C GLY A 83 2.93 -22.05 -10.78
N ARG A 84 1.65 -22.16 -10.44
CA ARG A 84 0.73 -21.01 -10.35
C ARG A 84 0.97 -20.11 -9.13
N PHE A 85 1.47 -20.66 -8.04
CA PHE A 85 1.61 -19.97 -6.77
C PHE A 85 3.06 -19.66 -6.45
N VAL A 86 3.28 -18.60 -5.69
CA VAL A 86 4.59 -18.19 -5.17
C VAL A 86 4.73 -18.74 -3.76
N TYR A 87 5.74 -19.56 -3.54
CA TYR A 87 6.06 -20.15 -2.25
C TYR A 87 7.41 -19.67 -1.75
N PHE A 88 7.51 -19.45 -0.44
CA PHE A 88 8.71 -18.99 0.23
C PHE A 88 9.26 -20.12 1.10
N CYS A 89 10.47 -20.58 0.78
CA CYS A 89 11.09 -21.70 1.47
C CYS A 89 11.52 -21.34 2.88
N SER A 90 11.68 -22.34 3.76
CA SER A 90 12.40 -22.13 5.02
C SER A 90 13.89 -22.05 4.77
N ARG A 91 14.61 -21.27 5.57
CA ARG A 91 16.08 -21.18 5.50
C ARG A 91 16.73 -22.48 5.99
N VAL A 92 17.84 -22.86 5.36
CA VAL A 92 18.61 -24.04 5.74
C VAL A 92 19.47 -23.70 6.95
N GLY A 93 19.27 -24.40 8.05
CA GLY A 93 20.07 -24.20 9.28
C GLY A 93 19.68 -22.99 10.15
N GLU A 94 18.69 -22.20 9.72
CA GLU A 94 18.15 -21.07 10.50
C GLU A 94 16.63 -21.18 10.65
N GLU A 95 16.10 -20.73 11.79
CA GLU A 95 14.65 -20.53 11.92
C GLU A 95 14.25 -19.27 11.13
N GLY A 96 13.52 -19.46 10.03
CA GLY A 96 13.04 -18.34 9.23
C GLY A 96 12.54 -18.75 7.85
N ILE A 97 11.86 -17.80 7.20
CA ILE A 97 11.40 -17.92 5.82
C ILE A 97 12.33 -17.10 4.93
N ASP A 98 12.80 -17.68 3.84
CA ASP A 98 13.53 -16.96 2.82
C ASP A 98 12.57 -16.18 1.92
N THR A 99 12.49 -14.87 2.14
CA THR A 99 11.68 -13.95 1.35
C THR A 99 12.38 -13.46 0.08
N LEU A 100 13.68 -13.70 -0.07
CA LEU A 100 14.49 -13.20 -1.18
C LEU A 100 14.50 -14.16 -2.37
N HIS A 101 14.38 -15.46 -2.12
CA HIS A 101 14.41 -16.49 -3.17
C HIS A 101 13.11 -17.31 -3.25
N PRO A 102 11.98 -16.68 -3.64
CA PRO A 102 10.73 -17.40 -3.83
C PRO A 102 10.83 -18.42 -4.99
N ILE A 103 9.99 -19.45 -4.94
CA ILE A 103 9.84 -20.44 -6.01
C ILE A 103 8.39 -20.51 -6.50
N CYS A 104 8.19 -20.94 -7.74
CA CYS A 104 6.85 -21.20 -8.28
C CYS A 104 6.44 -22.65 -7.98
N VAL A 105 5.24 -22.84 -7.43
CA VAL A 105 4.67 -24.16 -7.10
C VAL A 105 3.25 -24.30 -7.66
N ASP A 106 2.84 -25.54 -7.97
CA ASP A 106 1.51 -25.81 -8.53
C ASP A 106 0.39 -25.68 -7.51
N SER A 107 0.67 -26.01 -6.25
CA SER A 107 -0.26 -25.92 -5.13
C SER A 107 0.49 -25.58 -3.85
N CYS A 108 -0.17 -24.88 -2.92
CA CYS A 108 0.46 -24.52 -1.66
C CYS A 108 0.57 -25.76 -0.75
N PRO A 109 1.77 -26.04 -0.17
CA PRO A 109 1.96 -27.21 0.68
C PRO A 109 1.08 -27.10 1.93
N THR A 110 0.28 -28.13 2.20
CA THR A 110 -0.63 -28.19 3.36
C THR A 110 -0.05 -28.95 4.55
N SER A 111 1.11 -29.59 4.38
CA SER A 111 1.79 -30.39 5.40
C SER A 111 3.31 -30.24 5.27
N ASN A 112 4.05 -30.70 6.29
CA ASN A 112 5.50 -30.77 6.30
C ASN A 112 6.06 -32.10 5.76
N LEU A 113 5.21 -32.93 5.16
CA LEU A 113 5.59 -34.22 4.59
C LEU A 113 6.08 -34.09 3.14
N THR A 114 5.83 -32.94 2.51
CA THR A 114 6.35 -32.59 1.20
C THR A 114 7.63 -31.79 1.34
N SER A 115 8.41 -31.74 0.26
CA SER A 115 9.64 -30.95 0.19
C SER A 115 9.76 -30.33 -1.20
N HIS A 116 10.25 -29.10 -1.26
CA HIS A 116 10.58 -28.45 -2.52
C HIS A 116 12.07 -28.13 -2.61
N VAL A 117 12.53 -27.97 -3.86
CA VAL A 117 13.89 -27.55 -4.17
C VAL A 117 13.97 -26.03 -4.04
N CYS A 118 14.75 -25.57 -3.07
CA CYS A 118 14.87 -24.17 -2.68
C CYS A 118 16.29 -23.67 -2.93
N TYR A 119 16.45 -22.38 -3.24
CA TYR A 119 17.77 -21.78 -3.35
C TYR A 119 18.36 -21.53 -1.96
N ASP A 120 19.63 -21.89 -1.78
CA ASP A 120 20.39 -21.62 -0.57
C ASP A 120 21.55 -20.67 -0.88
N GLU A 121 21.50 -19.49 -0.26
CA GLU A 121 22.50 -18.44 -0.43
C GLU A 121 23.89 -18.86 0.08
N GLN A 122 23.96 -19.71 1.11
CA GLN A 122 25.24 -20.13 1.69
C GLN A 122 26.02 -21.04 0.76
N THR A 123 25.32 -21.97 0.09
CA THR A 123 25.93 -22.92 -0.85
C THR A 123 25.90 -22.43 -2.30
N LEU A 124 25.20 -21.32 -2.59
CA LEU A 124 24.91 -20.82 -3.93
C LEU A 124 24.31 -21.91 -4.83
N SER A 125 23.55 -22.83 -4.23
CA SER A 125 23.03 -24.02 -4.89
C SER A 125 21.57 -24.25 -4.50
N THR A 126 20.90 -25.18 -5.18
CA THR A 126 19.56 -25.59 -4.81
C THR A 126 19.60 -26.82 -3.91
N VAL A 127 18.82 -26.80 -2.84
CA VAL A 127 18.73 -27.91 -1.89
C VAL A 127 17.28 -28.27 -1.64
N SER A 128 17.00 -29.56 -1.41
CA SER A 128 15.66 -30.00 -1.04
C SER A 128 15.39 -29.66 0.43
N VAL A 129 14.38 -28.84 0.69
CA VAL A 129 14.02 -28.37 2.02
C VAL A 129 12.61 -28.87 2.37
N PRO A 130 12.36 -29.39 3.59
CA PRO A 130 11.02 -29.78 4.00
C PRO A 130 10.08 -28.58 3.99
N ASP A 131 8.86 -28.80 3.51
CA ASP A 131 7.87 -27.73 3.42
C ASP A 131 7.29 -27.37 4.79
N TRP A 132 6.69 -26.19 4.86
CA TRP A 132 5.90 -25.76 6.00
C TRP A 132 4.45 -25.52 5.55
N PRO A 133 3.45 -25.82 6.41
CA PRO A 133 2.04 -25.75 6.02
C PRO A 133 1.60 -24.31 5.74
N THR A 134 1.08 -24.09 4.54
CA THR A 134 0.60 -22.82 3.99
C THR A 134 -0.86 -22.92 3.58
N GLU A 135 -1.48 -21.76 3.35
CA GLU A 135 -2.77 -21.64 2.69
C GLU A 135 -2.66 -20.72 1.47
N GLU A 136 -3.51 -20.98 0.48
CA GLU A 136 -3.60 -20.17 -0.73
C GLU A 136 -4.21 -18.80 -0.41
N PHE A 137 -3.45 -17.74 -0.67
CA PHE A 137 -3.93 -16.37 -0.59
C PHE A 137 -3.56 -15.60 -1.85
N ASN A 138 -4.54 -15.36 -2.72
CA ASN A 138 -4.33 -14.92 -4.10
C ASN A 138 -3.39 -15.87 -4.85
N MET A 139 -2.21 -15.41 -5.26
CA MET A 139 -1.19 -16.23 -5.94
C MET A 139 0.05 -16.46 -5.06
N LYS A 140 -0.12 -16.38 -3.74
CA LYS A 140 0.95 -16.60 -2.76
C LYS A 140 0.54 -17.67 -1.76
N CYS A 141 1.51 -18.47 -1.36
CA CYS A 141 1.36 -19.42 -0.26
C CYS A 141 1.79 -18.72 1.03
N LEU A 142 0.83 -18.42 1.90
CA LEU A 142 1.08 -17.71 3.15
C LEU A 142 0.88 -18.65 4.35
N GLN A 143 1.56 -18.34 5.45
CA GLN A 143 1.35 -19.06 6.69
C GLN A 143 -0.06 -18.84 7.22
N LYS A 144 -0.70 -19.96 7.56
CA LYS A 144 -2.01 -20.02 8.20
C LYS A 144 -2.09 -19.13 9.46
N SER A 145 -0.93 -18.78 10.04
CA SER A 145 -0.77 -18.09 11.32
C SER A 145 -0.78 -16.56 11.29
N HIS A 146 -0.93 -15.88 10.16
CA HIS A 146 -1.12 -14.41 10.20
C HIS A 146 -2.59 -14.01 10.12
N ALA A 147 -3.33 -14.52 9.13
CA ALA A 147 -4.75 -14.24 9.01
C ALA A 147 -5.54 -14.83 10.19
N ALA A 148 -5.33 -16.10 10.55
CA ALA A 148 -6.03 -16.68 11.70
C ALA A 148 -5.63 -16.01 13.02
N ARG A 149 -4.40 -15.52 13.16
CA ARG A 149 -3.96 -14.80 14.37
C ARG A 149 -4.52 -13.39 14.43
N GLU A 150 -4.62 -12.68 13.32
CA GLU A 150 -5.30 -11.38 13.24
C GLU A 150 -6.81 -11.51 13.45
N THR A 151 -7.46 -12.54 12.89
CA THR A 151 -8.88 -12.80 13.14
C THR A 151 -9.12 -13.19 14.59
N GLN A 152 -8.28 -14.06 15.17
CA GLN A 152 -8.34 -14.40 16.60
C GLN A 152 -8.01 -13.20 17.48
N GLU A 153 -7.05 -12.35 17.10
CA GLU A 153 -6.70 -11.15 17.86
C GLU A 153 -7.81 -10.10 17.73
N HIS A 154 -8.43 -9.95 16.56
CA HIS A 154 -9.59 -9.07 16.35
C HIS A 154 -10.80 -9.60 17.11
N GLU A 155 -11.05 -10.91 17.11
CA GLU A 155 -12.13 -11.54 17.86
C GLU A 155 -11.88 -11.42 19.36
N ARG A 156 -10.64 -11.64 19.82
CA ARG A 156 -10.20 -11.37 21.19
C ARG A 156 -10.35 -9.90 21.55
N LYS A 157 -10.02 -8.96 20.65
CA LYS A 157 -10.23 -7.51 20.84
C LYS A 157 -11.71 -7.13 20.82
N ARG A 158 -12.57 -7.82 20.06
CA ARG A 158 -14.04 -7.64 20.12
C ARG A 158 -14.59 -8.12 21.46
N LEU A 159 -14.17 -9.30 21.91
CA LEU A 159 -14.56 -9.87 23.21
C LEU A 159 -14.00 -9.05 24.39
N ALA A 160 -12.81 -8.46 24.25
CA ALA A 160 -12.21 -7.59 25.26
C ALA A 160 -12.73 -6.13 25.19
N GLY A 161 -13.10 -5.66 23.99
CA GLY A 161 -13.55 -4.30 23.71
C GLY A 161 -14.96 -3.99 24.21
N ASP A 162 -15.71 -5.01 24.63
CA ASP A 162 -16.95 -4.82 25.39
C ASP A 162 -16.69 -4.30 26.82
N MET A 163 -15.43 -4.26 27.28
CA MET A 163 -15.06 -3.65 28.57
C MET A 163 -14.48 -2.24 28.48
N THR A 164 -14.11 -1.72 27.30
CA THR A 164 -13.45 -0.40 27.19
C THR A 164 -14.42 0.75 26.89
N ARG A 165 -15.69 0.47 26.60
CA ARG A 165 -16.73 1.51 26.39
C ARG A 165 -17.06 2.35 27.63
N PHE A 166 -16.49 2.02 28.79
CA PHE A 166 -16.64 2.80 30.02
C PHE A 166 -15.45 3.70 30.40
N LYS A 167 -14.39 3.80 29.56
CA LYS A 167 -13.15 4.50 29.97
C LYS A 167 -12.77 5.75 29.17
N ASP A 168 -13.60 6.25 28.26
CA ASP A 168 -13.36 7.52 27.56
C ASP A 168 -14.01 8.72 28.28
N ALA A 169 -13.69 8.87 29.56
CA ALA A 169 -13.96 10.07 30.35
C ALA A 169 -12.67 10.57 31.03
N ALA A 170 -11.56 10.62 30.30
CA ALA A 170 -10.33 11.37 30.59
C ALA A 170 -9.38 11.14 29.41
N GLY A 171 -9.21 12.06 28.46
CA GLY A 171 -8.56 13.34 28.66
C GLY A 171 -7.13 13.27 28.07
N THR A 172 -6.87 14.09 27.04
CA THR A 172 -5.56 14.52 26.47
C THR A 172 -4.70 13.54 25.62
N PRO A 173 -3.74 14.02 24.78
CA PRO A 173 -3.71 15.21 23.90
C PRO A 173 -3.16 14.88 22.47
N GLY A 174 -3.95 15.10 21.42
CA GLY A 174 -3.61 14.74 20.02
C GLY A 174 -2.84 15.79 19.20
N LEU A 175 -2.14 16.75 19.81
CA LEU A 175 -1.59 17.92 19.10
C LEU A 175 -0.15 17.76 18.57
N LEU A 176 0.57 16.70 18.94
CA LEU A 176 2.00 16.56 18.59
C LEU A 176 2.25 15.78 17.29
N LEU A 177 1.32 14.91 16.87
CA LEU A 177 1.50 14.06 15.68
C LEU A 177 1.20 14.79 14.36
N ASP A 178 0.29 15.76 14.36
CA ASP A 178 -0.02 16.56 13.16
C ASP A 178 1.13 17.51 12.78
N CYS A 179 1.96 17.92 13.74
CA CYS A 179 3.09 18.82 13.48
C CYS A 179 4.26 18.12 12.74
N ILE A 180 4.46 16.82 12.98
CA ILE A 180 5.50 16.03 12.30
C ILE A 180 5.09 15.70 10.85
N ALA A 181 3.80 15.45 10.61
CA ALA A 181 3.26 15.24 9.26
C ALA A 181 3.37 16.48 8.37
N SER A 182 3.32 17.69 8.94
CA SER A 182 3.49 18.94 8.20
C SER A 182 4.95 19.21 7.79
N LEU A 183 5.94 18.77 8.58
CA LEU A 183 7.36 18.98 8.30
C LEU A 183 7.91 18.03 7.23
N THR A 184 7.35 16.82 7.10
CA THR A 184 7.77 15.86 6.06
C THR A 184 7.26 16.24 4.68
N LYS A 185 6.04 16.79 4.58
CA LYS A 185 5.45 17.22 3.30
C LYS A 185 6.21 18.37 2.64
N ALA A 186 6.72 19.31 3.43
CA ALA A 186 7.51 20.45 2.94
C ALA A 186 8.87 20.03 2.33
N ARG A 187 9.51 18.99 2.87
CA ARG A 187 10.80 18.49 2.35
C ARG A 187 10.66 17.72 1.04
N VAL A 188 9.54 17.01 0.84
CA VAL A 188 9.29 16.26 -0.40
C VAL A 188 9.08 17.19 -1.61
N HIS A 189 8.37 18.30 -1.43
CA HIS A 189 8.18 19.28 -2.50
C HIS A 189 9.50 19.90 -2.97
N LEU A 190 10.44 20.17 -2.06
CA LEU A 190 11.74 20.77 -2.41
C LEU A 190 12.62 19.79 -3.21
N VAL A 191 12.56 18.49 -2.89
CA VAL A 191 13.25 17.45 -3.66
C VAL A 191 12.66 17.31 -5.07
N ILE A 192 11.33 17.35 -5.22
CA ILE A 192 10.66 17.27 -6.53
C ILE A 192 11.03 18.48 -7.41
N VAL A 193 11.04 19.70 -6.85
CA VAL A 193 11.40 20.92 -7.60
C VAL A 193 12.85 20.87 -8.07
N ILE A 194 13.78 20.42 -7.22
CA ILE A 194 15.19 20.24 -7.61
C ILE A 194 15.30 19.21 -8.75
N PHE A 195 14.56 18.10 -8.68
CA PHE A 195 14.62 17.05 -9.69
C PHE A 195 14.09 17.53 -11.04
N VAL A 196 12.97 18.26 -11.05
CA VAL A 196 12.38 18.82 -12.28
C VAL A 196 13.26 19.92 -12.88
N ALA A 197 13.85 20.79 -12.05
CA ALA A 197 14.76 21.84 -12.53
C ALA A 197 16.03 21.26 -13.17
N ASN A 198 16.59 20.19 -12.59
CA ASN A 198 17.74 19.52 -13.19
C ASN A 198 17.38 18.77 -14.47
N ALA A 199 16.21 18.14 -14.55
CA ALA A 199 15.77 17.46 -15.77
C ALA A 199 15.58 18.41 -16.96
N LEU A 200 15.10 19.64 -16.71
CA LEU A 200 14.93 20.67 -17.73
C LEU A 200 16.25 21.30 -18.20
N ALA A 201 17.33 21.22 -17.43
CA ALA A 201 18.63 21.79 -17.81
C ALA A 201 19.42 20.93 -18.80
N TRP A 202 18.98 19.69 -19.05
CA TRP A 202 19.62 18.73 -19.96
C TRP A 202 18.90 18.60 -21.32
N PHE A 203 17.79 19.31 -21.50
CA PHE A 203 17.06 19.44 -22.77
C PHE A 203 17.20 20.85 -23.32
#